data_AF-A0A1Z5IH76-F1
#
_entry.id   AF-A0A1Z5IH76-F1
#
_cell.length_a   1.000
_cell.length_b   1.000
_cell.length_c   1.000
_cell.angle_alpha   90.00
_cell.angle_beta   90.00
_cell.angle_gamma   90.00
#
_symmetry.space_group_name_H-M   'P 1'
#
loop_
_entity.id
_entity.type
_entity.pdbx_description
1 polymer ?
#
loop_
_entity_poly.entity_id
_entity_poly.type
_entity_poly.pdbx_seq_one_letter_code
_entity_poly.pdbx_strand_id
1 'polypeptide(L)'
;MRIGTKFALIGLAFASVLSVTPTAQAKDHKVDGMPKTFQHVWHCGKYKTKITKHHIYWAPKGGKYITHITFKWVLKQGNKYTVDSMKILEQTPYWTKGHTMYHGINNDSMYKTTKWVR
;
A
#
# COMPACT_ATOMS: atom_id res chain seq x y z
N MET A 1 47.92 -1.72 58.67
CA MET A 1 48.29 -1.86 57.25
C MET A 1 48.38 -3.35 56.92
N ARG A 2 47.31 -3.96 56.39
CA ARG A 2 47.29 -5.36 55.89
C ARG A 2 46.16 -5.51 54.87
N ILE A 3 46.58 -5.60 53.60
CA ILE A 3 46.15 -6.49 52.51
C ILE A 3 44.63 -6.72 52.37
N GLY A 4 44.06 -6.01 51.39
CA GLY A 4 42.77 -6.36 50.81
C GLY A 4 42.92 -7.51 49.81
N THR A 5 41.96 -8.44 49.87
CA THR A 5 41.70 -9.36 48.76
C THR A 5 40.19 -9.56 48.68
N LYS A 6 39.56 -8.96 47.67
CA LYS A 6 38.23 -9.35 47.21
C LYS A 6 38.28 -9.43 45.69
N PHE A 7 38.31 -10.67 45.21
CA PHE A 7 37.96 -11.01 43.84
C PHE A 7 36.53 -10.58 43.57
N ALA A 8 36.30 -9.92 42.44
CA ALA A 8 35.02 -9.92 41.75
C ALA A 8 35.28 -9.71 40.25
N LEU A 9 35.42 -10.83 39.54
CA LEU A 9 35.12 -10.87 38.12
C LEU A 9 33.64 -10.56 37.95
N ILE A 10 33.33 -9.47 37.24
CA ILE A 10 32.06 -9.33 36.54
C ILE A 10 32.42 -8.86 35.13
N GLY A 11 32.68 -9.84 34.26
CA GLY A 11 32.75 -9.58 32.83
C GLY A 11 31.39 -9.09 32.36
N LEU A 12 31.33 -7.85 31.87
CA LEU A 12 30.14 -7.30 31.24
C LEU A 12 29.77 -8.18 30.04
N ALA A 13 28.65 -8.87 30.15
CA ALA A 13 27.94 -9.40 29.01
C ALA A 13 27.54 -8.21 28.12
N PHE A 14 28.18 -8.07 26.96
CA PHE A 14 27.67 -7.23 25.88
C PHE A 14 26.41 -7.90 25.33
N ALA A 15 25.26 -7.62 25.95
CA ALA A 15 23.97 -7.84 25.34
C ALA A 15 23.86 -6.83 24.20
N SER A 16 24.27 -7.24 22.99
CA SER A 16 23.90 -6.56 21.76
C SER A 16 22.39 -6.65 21.61
N VAL A 17 21.69 -5.68 22.20
CA VAL A 17 20.28 -5.44 21.93
C VAL A 17 20.25 -4.98 20.47
N LEU A 18 19.95 -5.92 19.58
CA LEU A 18 19.52 -5.61 18.22
C LEU A 18 18.21 -4.84 18.37
N SER A 19 18.32 -3.52 18.52
CA SER A 19 17.22 -2.58 18.44
C SER A 19 16.62 -2.75 17.05
N VAL A 20 15.62 -3.62 16.94
CA VAL A 20 14.77 -3.69 15.75
C VAL A 20 14.13 -2.32 15.67
N THR A 21 14.69 -1.44 14.85
CA THR A 21 14.12 -0.12 14.64
C THR A 21 12.77 -0.41 14.01
N PRO A 22 11.63 -0.11 14.67
CA PRO A 22 10.35 -0.28 14.02
C PRO A 22 10.41 0.57 12.76
N THR A 23 10.35 -0.08 11.60
CA THR A 23 10.31 0.59 10.30
C THR A 23 9.32 1.72 10.43
N ALA A 24 9.80 2.96 10.32
CA ALA A 24 8.99 4.16 10.53
C ALA A 24 7.64 3.96 9.85
N GLN A 25 6.59 3.84 10.66
CA GLN A 25 5.23 3.65 10.18
C GLN A 25 4.96 4.87 9.30
N ALA A 26 5.00 4.67 7.98
CA ALA A 26 4.85 5.75 7.02
C ALA A 26 3.54 6.46 7.40
N LYS A 27 3.61 7.75 7.73
CA LYS A 27 2.42 8.51 8.08
C LYS A 27 1.45 8.39 6.91
N ASP A 28 0.41 7.59 7.06
CA ASP A 28 -0.60 7.39 6.04
C ASP A 28 -1.34 8.72 5.85
N HIS A 29 -0.93 9.46 4.83
CA HIS A 29 -1.56 10.72 4.49
C HIS A 29 -2.88 10.41 3.80
N LYS A 30 -4.00 10.57 4.52
CA LYS A 30 -5.33 10.46 3.92
C LYS A 30 -5.56 11.62 2.95
N VAL A 31 -6.05 11.31 1.75
CA VAL A 31 -6.37 12.28 0.69
C VAL A 31 -7.83 12.12 0.29
N ASP A 32 -8.51 13.24 0.03
CA ASP A 32 -9.93 13.25 -0.35
C ASP A 32 -10.13 12.70 -1.77
N GLY A 33 -10.54 11.43 -1.83
CA GLY A 33 -10.77 10.70 -3.07
C GLY A 33 -9.52 10.44 -3.92
N MET A 34 -9.74 9.76 -5.06
CA MET A 34 -8.66 9.44 -5.99
C MET A 34 -8.16 10.68 -6.75
N PRO A 35 -6.84 10.86 -6.91
CA PRO A 35 -6.27 11.95 -7.70
C PRO A 35 -6.75 11.96 -9.15
N LYS A 36 -6.76 13.14 -9.77
CA LYS A 36 -7.20 13.35 -11.17
C LYS A 36 -6.48 12.46 -12.18
N THR A 37 -5.22 12.12 -11.93
CA THR A 37 -4.42 11.21 -12.78
C THR A 37 -5.03 9.83 -12.92
N PHE A 38 -5.82 9.38 -11.95
CA PHE A 38 -6.52 8.10 -12.00
C PHE A 38 -7.92 8.21 -12.58
N GLN A 39 -8.53 9.40 -12.63
CA GLN A 39 -9.97 9.60 -12.91
C GLN A 39 -10.33 9.40 -14.39
N HIS A 40 -10.12 8.18 -14.88
CA HIS A 40 -10.26 7.77 -16.26
C HIS A 40 -10.91 6.39 -16.35
N VAL A 41 -11.25 6.02 -17.58
CA VAL A 41 -11.47 4.62 -17.91
C VAL A 41 -10.11 3.99 -18.17
N TRP A 42 -9.90 2.81 -17.61
CA TRP A 42 -8.70 2.02 -17.75
C TRP A 42 -9.06 0.62 -18.24
N HIS A 43 -8.20 0.04 -19.06
CA HIS A 43 -8.42 -1.24 -19.73
C HIS A 43 -7.30 -2.24 -19.38
N CYS A 44 -7.68 -3.46 -19.00
CA CYS A 44 -6.76 -4.56 -18.76
C CYS A 44 -7.35 -5.85 -19.37
N GLY A 45 -6.81 -6.28 -20.51
CA GLY A 45 -7.29 -7.44 -21.24
C GLY A 45 -8.79 -7.35 -21.57
N LYS A 46 -9.57 -8.32 -21.07
CA LYS A 46 -11.03 -8.39 -21.26
C LYS A 46 -11.84 -7.50 -20.30
N TYR A 47 -11.18 -6.73 -19.43
CA TYR A 47 -11.82 -5.93 -18.41
C TYR A 47 -11.57 -4.43 -18.60
N LYS A 48 -12.48 -3.63 -18.05
CA LYS A 48 -12.35 -2.19 -17.90
C LYS A 48 -12.71 -1.78 -16.48
N THR A 49 -12.04 -0.76 -15.99
CA THR A 49 -12.42 -0.06 -14.76
C THR A 49 -12.62 1.42 -15.05
N LYS A 50 -13.57 2.06 -14.37
CA LYS A 50 -13.73 3.52 -14.39
C LYS A 50 -13.44 4.01 -12.99
N ILE A 51 -12.46 4.87 -12.85
CA ILE A 51 -12.15 5.50 -11.57
C ILE A 51 -12.67 6.93 -11.62
N THR A 52 -13.36 7.32 -10.56
CA THR A 52 -13.80 8.69 -10.30
C THR A 52 -13.20 9.15 -8.96
N LYS A 53 -13.54 10.35 -8.49
CA LYS A 53 -13.04 10.84 -7.21
C LYS A 53 -13.39 9.89 -6.05
N HIS A 54 -14.61 9.33 -6.02
CA HIS A 54 -15.13 8.57 -4.88
C HIS A 54 -15.63 7.17 -5.23
N HIS A 55 -15.47 6.76 -6.49
CA HIS A 55 -15.96 5.46 -6.95
C HIS A 55 -14.96 4.80 -7.89
N ILE A 56 -14.82 3.48 -7.75
CA ILE A 56 -14.17 2.63 -8.75
C ILE A 56 -15.23 1.64 -9.24
N TYR A 57 -15.45 1.61 -10.54
CA TYR A 57 -16.39 0.70 -11.21
C TYR A 57 -15.61 -0.36 -11.99
N TRP A 58 -16.12 -1.59 -12.09
CA TRP A 58 -15.54 -2.63 -12.95
C TRP A 58 -16.59 -3.22 -13.88
N ALA A 59 -16.12 -3.65 -15.05
CA ALA A 59 -16.94 -4.38 -16.02
C ALA A 59 -16.05 -5.16 -16.99
N PRO A 60 -16.58 -6.21 -17.64
CA PRO A 60 -16.03 -6.68 -18.90
C PRO A 60 -16.00 -5.56 -19.95
N LYS A 61 -15.02 -5.60 -20.85
CA LYS A 61 -14.98 -4.70 -22.01
C LYS A 61 -16.22 -4.94 -22.88
N GLY A 62 -16.89 -3.87 -23.30
CA GLY A 62 -18.21 -3.94 -23.97
C GLY A 62 -19.42 -4.08 -23.03
N GLY A 63 -19.21 -4.41 -21.75
CA GLY A 63 -20.28 -4.53 -20.76
C GLY A 63 -20.67 -3.21 -20.08
N LYS A 64 -21.81 -3.22 -19.37
CA LYS A 64 -22.23 -2.15 -18.46
C LYS A 64 -21.50 -2.29 -17.10
N TYR A 65 -21.28 -1.18 -16.42
CA TYR A 65 -20.73 -1.17 -15.06
C TYR A 65 -21.80 -1.62 -14.07
N ILE A 66 -21.64 -2.82 -13.54
CA ILE A 66 -22.59 -3.43 -12.59
C ILE A 66 -22.03 -3.46 -11.17
N THR A 67 -20.70 -3.52 -11.02
CA THR A 67 -20.01 -3.55 -9.73
C THR A 67 -19.24 -2.27 -9.52
N HIS A 68 -19.30 -1.75 -8.30
CA HIS A 68 -18.54 -0.58 -7.89
C HIS A 68 -18.24 -0.60 -6.40
N ILE A 69 -17.27 0.21 -6.03
CA ILE A 69 -16.98 0.57 -4.64
C ILE A 69 -17.15 2.07 -4.49
N THR A 70 -17.50 2.47 -3.28
CA THR A 70 -17.64 3.86 -2.87
C THR A 70 -16.71 4.11 -1.70
N PHE A 71 -15.96 5.20 -1.77
CA PHE A 71 -15.01 5.58 -0.73
C PHE A 71 -14.90 7.09 -0.63
N LYS A 72 -14.62 7.58 0.57
CA LYS A 72 -14.37 9.00 0.81
C LYS A 72 -12.89 9.33 0.68
N TRP A 73 -12.04 8.50 1.28
CA TRP A 73 -10.62 8.77 1.42
C TRP A 73 -9.76 7.71 0.73
N VAL A 74 -8.55 8.11 0.38
CA VAL A 74 -7.49 7.21 -0.05
C VAL A 74 -6.25 7.42 0.82
N LEU A 75 -5.56 6.35 1.15
CA LEU A 75 -4.28 6.39 1.86
C LEU A 75 -3.17 6.62 0.83
N LYS A 76 -2.37 7.67 1.01
CA LYS A 76 -1.23 7.97 0.15
C LYS A 76 0.07 7.50 0.81
N GLN A 77 0.80 6.65 0.10
CA GLN A 77 2.15 6.21 0.47
C GLN A 77 3.09 6.39 -0.73
N GLY A 78 3.91 7.43 -0.70
CA GLY A 78 4.74 7.81 -1.86
C GLY A 78 3.89 8.19 -3.07
N ASN A 79 4.06 7.48 -4.19
CA ASN A 79 3.27 7.63 -5.42
C ASN A 79 2.10 6.64 -5.54
N LYS A 80 1.83 5.86 -4.48
CA LYS A 80 0.77 4.87 -4.42
C LYS A 80 -0.43 5.40 -3.63
N TYR A 81 -1.62 4.98 -4.06
CA TYR A 81 -2.89 5.34 -3.44
C TYR A 81 -3.70 4.07 -3.19
N THR A 82 -4.14 3.87 -1.95
CA THR A 82 -4.98 2.73 -1.56
C THR A 82 -6.33 3.24 -1.12
N VAL A 83 -7.43 2.57 -1.48
CA VAL A 83 -8.74 2.97 -1.01
C VAL A 83 -8.86 2.71 0.50
N ASP A 84 -9.28 3.72 1.26
CA ASP A 84 -9.57 3.57 2.69
C ASP A 84 -10.95 2.92 2.87
N SER A 85 -10.97 1.59 2.78
CA SER A 85 -12.18 0.75 2.89
C SER A 85 -11.92 -0.45 3.79
N MET A 86 -12.96 -0.92 4.49
CA MET A 86 -12.92 -2.13 5.33
C MET A 86 -12.90 -3.43 4.51
N LYS A 87 -13.10 -3.37 3.19
CA LYS A 87 -13.13 -4.56 2.34
C LYS A 87 -11.71 -4.89 1.88
N ILE A 88 -11.22 -6.08 2.24
CA ILE A 88 -9.84 -6.54 2.02
C ILE A 88 -9.41 -6.48 0.54
N LEU A 89 -10.30 -6.84 -0.40
CA LEU A 89 -10.00 -6.78 -1.84
C LEU A 89 -9.76 -5.35 -2.36
N GLU A 90 -10.17 -4.33 -1.62
CA GLU A 90 -10.11 -2.91 -2.01
C GLU A 90 -8.88 -2.18 -1.46
N GLN A 91 -8.07 -2.87 -0.64
CA GLN A 91 -6.88 -2.32 0.01
C GLN A 91 -5.58 -2.50 -0.79
N THR A 92 -5.68 -2.82 -2.08
CA THR A 92 -4.51 -2.92 -2.95
C THR A 92 -4.18 -1.57 -3.60
N PRO A 93 -2.89 -1.21 -3.70
CA PRO A 93 -2.49 0.12 -4.12
C PRO A 93 -2.65 0.34 -5.63
N TYR A 94 -2.90 1.59 -6.00
CA TYR A 94 -2.92 2.11 -7.37
C TYR A 94 -1.77 3.10 -7.57
N TRP A 95 -1.06 3.01 -8.69
CA TRP A 95 -0.06 4.01 -9.10
C TRP A 95 -0.03 4.19 -10.61
N THR A 96 0.43 5.34 -11.08
CA THR A 96 0.56 5.63 -12.51
C THR A 96 2.01 5.83 -12.92
N LYS A 97 2.37 5.40 -14.13
CA LYS A 97 3.61 5.77 -14.83
C LYS A 97 3.25 6.10 -16.28
N GLY A 98 3.32 7.38 -16.65
CA GLY A 98 2.83 7.86 -17.95
C GLY A 98 1.33 7.57 -18.13
N HIS A 99 0.97 7.00 -19.28
CA HIS A 99 -0.41 6.62 -19.61
C HIS A 99 -0.81 5.21 -19.14
N THR A 100 -0.07 4.64 -18.17
CA THR A 100 -0.34 3.32 -17.61
C THR A 100 -0.66 3.45 -16.12
N MET A 101 -1.74 2.80 -15.69
CA MET A 101 -2.07 2.58 -14.29
C MET A 101 -1.69 1.15 -13.92
N TYR A 102 -1.14 1.00 -12.72
CA TYR A 102 -0.83 -0.28 -12.10
C TYR A 102 -1.67 -0.46 -10.84
N HIS A 103 -2.06 -1.69 -10.57
CA HIS A 103 -2.89 -2.04 -9.42
C HIS A 103 -2.50 -3.41 -8.88
N GLY A 104 -2.24 -3.52 -7.57
CA GLY A 104 -1.86 -4.77 -6.90
C GLY A 104 -0.57 -4.64 -6.07
N ILE A 105 -0.07 -5.75 -5.57
CA ILE A 105 1.13 -5.85 -4.74
C ILE A 105 2.16 -6.69 -5.49
N ASN A 106 3.40 -6.19 -5.57
CA ASN A 106 4.50 -6.97 -6.16
C ASN A 106 4.78 -8.19 -5.30
N ASN A 107 4.99 -9.35 -5.94
CA ASN A 107 5.28 -10.64 -5.29
C ASN A 107 4.16 -11.19 -4.39
N ASP A 108 2.95 -10.65 -4.46
CA ASP A 108 1.76 -11.24 -3.83
C ASP A 108 1.04 -12.13 -4.85
N SER A 109 0.86 -13.42 -4.52
CA SER A 109 0.23 -14.40 -5.41
C SER A 109 -1.28 -14.19 -5.54
N MET A 110 -1.92 -13.62 -4.51
CA MET A 110 -3.35 -13.33 -4.44
C MET A 110 -3.67 -11.98 -5.09
N TYR A 111 -2.81 -10.99 -4.91
CA TYR A 111 -3.00 -9.61 -5.36
C TYR A 111 -1.96 -9.17 -6.39
N LYS A 112 -1.68 -10.02 -7.38
CA LYS A 112 -0.67 -9.76 -8.41
C LYS A 112 -0.87 -8.40 -9.08
N THR A 113 0.24 -7.73 -9.36
CA THR A 113 0.22 -6.45 -10.06
C THR A 113 -0.33 -6.61 -11.47
N THR A 114 -1.37 -5.83 -11.77
CA THR A 114 -2.01 -5.72 -13.08
C THR A 114 -1.65 -4.41 -13.74
N LYS A 115 -1.56 -4.41 -15.07
CA LYS A 115 -1.25 -3.24 -15.89
C LYS A 115 -2.49 -2.84 -16.67
N TRP A 116 -2.85 -1.56 -16.56
CA TRP A 116 -4.01 -0.99 -17.22
C TRP A 116 -3.61 0.19 -18.10
N VAL A 117 -4.20 0.27 -19.28
CA VAL A 117 -3.98 1.35 -20.24
C VAL A 117 -5.20 2.24 -20.31
N ARG A 118 -4.98 3.53 -20.54
CA ARG A 118 -6.08 4.50 -20.68
C ARG A 118 -6.84 4.31 -21.99
#